data_AF-A0A1Y2S7E6-F1
#
_entry.id   AF-A0A1Y2S7E6-F1
#
_cell.length_a   1.000
_cell.length_b   1.000
_cell.length_c   1.000
_cell.angle_alpha   90.00
_cell.angle_beta   90.00
_cell.angle_gamma   90.00
#
_symmetry.space_group_name_H-M   'P 1'
#
loop_
_entity.id
_entity.type
_entity.pdbx_description
1 polymer ?
#
loop_
_entity_poly.entity_id
_entity_poly.type
_entity_poly.pdbx_seq_one_letter_code
_entity_poly.pdbx_strand_id
1 'polypeptide(L)'
;MGKRKATPTNMKKQTTRELQGLNIDELVDEMPEAVLRTLHDRIVNRLNMLQRQRTMQSMADFRPGDVVSFQTDGDEIIGILVRLNKKSVTVHTENGNRWNVAPQLLTLVKRPLTLEDEVEKTISKSIH
;
A
#
# COMPACT_ATOMS: atom_id res chain seq x y z
N MET A 1 16.24 41.91 12.83
CA MET A 1 15.21 41.03 13.45
C MET A 1 13.99 41.03 12.55
N GLY A 2 13.68 40.05 11.69
CA GLY A 2 14.03 38.63 11.70
C GLY A 2 12.88 37.78 12.23
N LYS A 3 11.78 37.62 11.46
CA LYS A 3 10.88 36.45 11.54
C LYS A 3 10.33 36.12 10.16
N ARG A 4 10.99 35.16 9.51
CA ARG A 4 10.53 34.45 8.32
C ARG A 4 9.30 33.62 8.70
N LYS A 5 8.17 33.81 8.03
CA LYS A 5 7.09 32.80 8.00
C LYS A 5 7.39 31.89 6.82
N ALA A 6 7.92 30.70 7.11
CA ALA A 6 7.98 29.60 6.17
C ALA A 6 6.64 28.85 6.26
N THR A 7 5.84 28.90 5.20
CA THR A 7 4.67 28.03 5.02
C THR A 7 5.10 26.86 4.14
N PRO A 8 4.73 25.61 4.48
CA PRO A 8 5.30 24.43 3.85
C PRO A 8 4.78 24.21 2.43
N THR A 9 5.77 24.07 1.55
CA THR A 9 5.75 23.52 0.19
C THR A 9 4.81 22.30 0.06
N ASN A 10 3.71 22.46 -0.68
CA ASN A 10 2.81 21.37 -1.07
C ASN A 10 3.31 20.72 -2.37
N MET A 11 4.21 19.74 -2.25
CA MET A 11 4.91 19.05 -3.34
C MET A 11 4.24 17.74 -3.80
N LYS A 12 2.90 17.63 -3.83
CA LYS A 12 2.22 16.38 -4.24
C LYS A 12 1.03 16.55 -5.21
N LYS A 13 1.16 17.39 -6.25
CA LYS A 13 0.15 17.45 -7.34
C LYS A 13 0.74 17.63 -8.75
N GLN A 14 1.99 17.24 -8.98
CA GLN A 14 2.66 17.54 -10.26
C GLN A 14 2.54 16.44 -11.32
N THR A 15 2.03 15.25 -11.01
CA THR A 15 2.10 14.12 -11.95
C THR A 15 0.90 13.97 -12.89
N THR A 16 -0.18 14.76 -12.73
CA THR A 16 -1.43 14.56 -13.49
C THR A 16 -1.66 15.58 -14.61
N ARG A 17 -0.80 16.61 -14.76
CA ARG A 17 -1.08 17.74 -15.69
C ARG A 17 -0.40 17.69 -17.07
N GLU A 18 0.50 16.74 -17.36
CA GLU A 18 1.32 16.80 -18.58
C GLU A 18 0.93 15.81 -19.69
N LEU A 19 -0.18 15.07 -19.57
CA LEU A 19 -0.67 14.19 -20.66
C LEU A 19 -1.88 14.78 -21.42
N GLN A 20 -2.22 16.05 -21.19
CA GLN A 20 -3.26 16.76 -21.95
C GLN A 20 -2.74 17.11 -23.35
N GLY A 21 -2.72 16.15 -24.25
CA GLY A 21 -2.34 16.40 -25.65
C GLY A 21 -2.23 15.17 -26.54
N LEU A 22 -2.21 13.96 -25.97
CA LEU A 22 -2.23 12.74 -26.76
C LEU A 22 -3.64 12.16 -26.78
N ASN A 23 -4.30 12.23 -27.93
CA ASN A 23 -5.55 11.52 -28.18
C ASN A 23 -5.21 10.02 -28.30
N ILE A 24 -5.38 9.27 -27.21
CA ILE A 24 -5.02 7.85 -27.15
C ILE A 24 -5.84 7.04 -28.16
N ASP A 25 -7.09 7.43 -28.41
CA ASP A 25 -8.00 6.69 -29.29
C ASP A 25 -7.53 6.78 -30.76
N GLU A 26 -7.21 7.98 -31.23
CA GLU A 26 -6.67 8.20 -32.58
C GLU A 26 -5.35 7.47 -32.82
N LEU A 27 -4.47 7.45 -31.80
CA LEU A 27 -3.21 6.71 -31.86
C LEU A 27 -3.44 5.19 -31.92
N VAL A 28 -4.45 4.65 -31.22
CA VAL A 28 -4.77 3.22 -31.20
C VAL A 28 -5.36 2.79 -32.55
N ASP A 29 -6.22 3.61 -33.16
CA ASP A 29 -6.86 3.31 -34.44
C ASP A 29 -5.86 3.23 -35.61
N GLU A 30 -4.77 4.00 -35.56
CA GLU A 30 -3.70 3.98 -36.57
C GLU A 30 -2.69 2.83 -36.40
N MET A 31 -2.74 2.09 -35.28
CA MET A 31 -1.76 1.03 -35.00
C MET A 31 -2.11 -0.31 -35.66
N PRO A 32 -1.12 -1.00 -36.26
CA PRO A 32 -1.30 -2.39 -36.69
C PRO A 32 -1.58 -3.34 -35.52
N GLU A 33 -2.34 -4.42 -35.76
CA GLU A 33 -2.73 -5.39 -34.71
C GLU A 33 -1.54 -5.94 -33.91
N ALA A 34 -0.41 -6.23 -34.56
CA ALA A 34 0.79 -6.72 -33.88
C ALA A 34 1.35 -5.72 -32.85
N VAL A 35 1.27 -4.42 -33.17
CA VAL A 35 1.68 -3.34 -32.26
C VAL A 35 0.68 -3.23 -31.12
N LEU A 36 -0.62 -3.31 -31.40
CA LEU A 36 -1.67 -3.30 -30.38
C LEU A 36 -1.53 -4.45 -29.38
N ARG A 37 -1.23 -5.66 -29.85
CA ARG A 37 -0.94 -6.81 -28.96
C ARG A 37 0.27 -6.56 -28.07
N THR A 38 1.35 -6.05 -28.64
CA THR A 38 2.57 -5.72 -27.89
C THR A 38 2.30 -4.63 -26.83
N LEU A 39 1.53 -3.60 -27.21
CA LEU A 39 1.11 -2.52 -26.32
C LEU A 39 0.23 -3.04 -25.19
N HIS A 40 -0.77 -3.86 -25.50
CA HIS A 40 -1.63 -4.54 -24.53
C HIS A 40 -0.79 -5.27 -23.47
N ASP A 41 0.13 -6.13 -23.92
CA ASP A 41 0.98 -6.92 -23.00
C ASP A 41 1.85 -6.01 -22.14
N ARG A 42 2.38 -4.92 -22.71
CA ARG A 42 3.14 -3.92 -21.95
C ARG A 42 2.30 -3.21 -20.90
N ILE A 43 1.07 -2.82 -21.24
CA ILE A 43 0.12 -2.16 -20.34
C ILE A 43 -0.25 -3.10 -19.20
N VAL A 44 -0.67 -4.33 -19.50
CA VAL A 44 -1.02 -5.34 -18.50
C VAL A 44 0.16 -5.60 -17.57
N ASN A 45 1.37 -5.75 -18.11
CA ASN A 45 2.59 -5.91 -17.31
C ASN A 45 2.86 -4.71 -16.39
N ARG A 46 2.68 -3.49 -16.89
CA ARG A 46 2.85 -2.27 -16.09
C ARG A 46 1.82 -2.19 -14.97
N LEU A 47 0.55 -2.47 -15.25
CA LEU A 47 -0.53 -2.49 -14.25
C LEU A 47 -0.25 -3.55 -13.17
N ASN A 48 0.14 -4.75 -13.57
CA ASN A 48 0.53 -5.81 -12.64
C ASN A 48 1.71 -5.40 -11.76
N MET A 49 2.71 -4.72 -12.32
CA MET A 49 3.85 -4.22 -11.54
C MET A 49 3.42 -3.15 -10.54
N LEU A 50 2.59 -2.19 -10.94
CA LEU A 50 2.04 -1.16 -10.05
C LEU A 50 1.21 -1.78 -8.92
N GLN A 51 0.40 -2.79 -9.22
CA GLN A 51 -0.38 -3.50 -8.22
C GLN A 51 0.53 -4.21 -7.21
N ARG A 52 1.58 -4.90 -7.69
CA ARG A 52 2.59 -5.51 -6.79
C ARG A 52 3.27 -4.48 -5.90
N GLN A 53 3.65 -3.32 -6.45
CA GLN A 53 4.26 -2.23 -5.67
C GLN A 53 3.32 -1.73 -4.57
N ARG A 54 2.04 -1.51 -4.89
CA ARG A 54 1.03 -1.12 -3.89
C ARG A 54 0.87 -2.19 -2.81
N THR A 55 0.78 -3.47 -3.20
CA THR A 55 0.70 -4.58 -2.23
C THR A 55 1.94 -4.64 -1.34
N MET A 56 3.15 -4.48 -1.90
CA MET A 56 4.39 -4.46 -1.11
C MET A 56 4.45 -3.28 -0.14
N GLN A 57 3.99 -2.10 -0.56
CA GLN A 57 3.90 -0.93 0.31
C GLN A 57 2.92 -1.17 1.47
N SER A 58 1.71 -1.63 1.17
CA SER A 58 0.73 -1.97 2.22
C SER A 58 1.24 -3.09 3.14
N MET A 59 2.00 -4.07 2.64
CA MET A 59 2.62 -5.09 3.49
C MET A 59 3.66 -4.53 4.45
N ALA A 60 4.40 -3.49 4.06
CA ALA A 60 5.44 -2.87 4.90
C ALA A 60 4.84 -2.18 6.13
N ASP A 61 3.56 -1.80 6.06
CA ASP A 61 2.84 -1.16 7.16
C ASP A 61 2.43 -2.15 8.26
N PHE A 62 2.58 -3.46 8.04
CA PHE A 62 2.14 -4.50 8.97
C PHE A 62 3.29 -5.41 9.41
N ARG A 63 3.15 -6.00 10.61
CA ARG A 63 4.06 -7.02 11.14
C ARG A 63 3.27 -8.13 11.85
N PRO A 64 3.79 -9.37 11.92
CA PRO A 64 3.18 -10.41 12.75
C PRO A 64 2.99 -9.94 14.19
N GLY A 65 1.82 -10.20 14.76
CA GLY A 65 1.39 -9.72 16.08
C GLY A 65 0.50 -8.47 16.04
N ASP A 66 0.48 -7.72 14.93
CA ASP A 66 -0.43 -6.59 14.77
C ASP A 66 -1.89 -7.06 14.87
N VAL A 67 -2.72 -6.32 15.61
CA VAL A 67 -4.18 -6.48 15.60
C VAL A 67 -4.73 -5.66 14.46
N VAL A 68 -5.45 -6.32 13.56
CA VAL A 68 -5.96 -5.76 12.31
C VAL A 68 -7.45 -6.02 12.18
N SER A 69 -8.16 -5.13 11.49
CA SER A 69 -9.55 -5.33 11.08
C SER A 69 -9.70 -5.35 9.57
N PHE A 70 -10.70 -6.07 9.09
CA PHE A 70 -11.12 -6.11 7.68
C PHE A 70 -12.62 -6.40 7.58
N GLN A 71 -13.23 -6.06 6.45
CA GLN A 71 -14.65 -6.33 6.20
C GLN A 71 -14.84 -7.64 5.43
N THR A 72 -15.82 -8.45 5.84
CA THR A 72 -16.33 -9.61 5.09
C THR A 72 -17.85 -9.61 5.15
N ASP A 73 -18.53 -9.81 4.02
CA ASP A 73 -19.99 -9.91 3.93
C ASP A 73 -20.78 -8.79 4.65
N GLY A 74 -20.15 -7.61 4.79
CA GLY A 74 -20.71 -6.43 5.49
C GLY A 74 -20.32 -6.32 6.96
N ASP A 75 -19.75 -7.37 7.56
CA ASP A 75 -19.31 -7.40 8.95
C ASP A 75 -17.83 -7.04 9.09
N GLU A 76 -17.49 -6.26 10.11
CA GLU A 76 -16.11 -6.00 10.48
C GLU A 76 -15.58 -7.14 11.35
N ILE A 77 -14.50 -7.77 10.88
CA ILE A 77 -13.79 -8.82 11.61
C ILE A 77 -12.48 -8.25 12.14
N ILE A 78 -12.24 -8.48 13.43
CA ILE A 78 -10.98 -8.16 14.09
C ILE A 78 -10.20 -9.46 14.33
N GLY A 79 -8.89 -9.43 14.10
CA GLY A 79 -8.02 -10.55 14.38
C GLY A 79 -6.55 -10.16 14.47
N ILE A 80 -5.74 -11.16 14.80
CA ILE A 80 -4.29 -11.03 14.93
C ILE A 80 -3.63 -11.46 13.64
N LEU A 81 -2.78 -10.60 13.11
CA LEU A 81 -1.93 -10.90 11.98
C LEU A 81 -0.89 -11.94 12.40
N VAL A 82 -0.95 -13.14 11.83
CA VAL A 82 0.00 -14.21 12.18
C VAL A 82 1.11 -14.38 11.14
N ARG A 83 0.88 -13.98 9.88
CA ARG A 83 1.86 -14.16 8.81
C ARG A 83 1.66 -13.18 7.65
N LEU A 84 2.76 -12.62 7.16
CA LEU A 84 2.82 -11.93 5.88
C LEU A 84 3.23 -12.92 4.78
N ASN A 85 2.39 -13.11 3.77
CA ASN A 85 2.73 -13.87 2.57
C ASN A 85 3.14 -12.92 1.45
N LYS A 86 3.57 -13.47 0.29
CA LYS A 86 4.03 -12.66 -0.85
C LYS A 86 2.99 -11.66 -1.38
N LYS A 87 1.70 -11.93 -1.19
CA LYS A 87 0.58 -11.13 -1.74
C LYS A 87 -0.66 -11.05 -0.84
N SER A 88 -0.63 -11.70 0.32
CA SER A 88 -1.75 -11.75 1.26
C SER A 88 -1.24 -11.81 2.68
N VAL A 89 -2.12 -11.50 3.61
CA VAL A 89 -1.86 -11.57 5.04
C VAL A 89 -2.73 -12.67 5.61
N THR A 90 -2.16 -13.50 6.47
CA THR A 90 -2.94 -14.46 7.25
C THR A 90 -3.32 -13.82 8.58
N VAL A 91 -4.63 -13.78 8.85
CA VAL A 91 -5.22 -13.24 10.08
C VAL A 91 -5.94 -14.36 10.82
N HIS A 92 -5.73 -14.48 12.13
CA HIS A 92 -6.47 -15.38 13.02
C HIS A 92 -7.44 -14.57 13.87
N THR A 93 -8.70 -14.97 13.92
CA THR A 93 -9.70 -14.34 14.77
C THR A 93 -9.79 -15.05 16.12
N GLU A 94 -10.43 -14.42 17.12
CA GLU A 94 -10.66 -15.03 18.44
C GLU A 94 -11.47 -16.32 18.36
N ASN A 95 -12.33 -16.46 17.34
CA ASN A 95 -13.13 -17.66 17.09
C ASN A 95 -12.30 -18.82 16.50
N GLY A 96 -10.98 -18.67 16.37
CA GLY A 96 -10.09 -19.68 15.80
C GLY A 96 -10.09 -19.74 14.27
N ASN A 97 -10.81 -18.85 13.59
CA ASN A 97 -10.88 -18.84 12.13
C ASN A 97 -9.62 -18.21 11.52
N ARG A 98 -9.19 -18.79 10.40
CA ARG A 98 -8.03 -18.33 9.63
C ARG A 98 -8.46 -17.71 8.31
N TRP A 99 -8.05 -16.46 8.08
CA TRP A 99 -8.38 -15.70 6.88
C TRP A 99 -7.12 -15.34 6.10
N ASN A 100 -7.23 -15.36 4.76
CA ASN A 100 -6.22 -14.81 3.87
C ASN A 100 -6.77 -13.54 3.25
N VAL A 101 -6.26 -12.39 3.68
CA VAL A 101 -6.80 -11.08 3.30
C VAL A 101 -5.75 -10.31 2.50
N ALA A 102 -6.17 -9.52 1.51
CA ALA A 102 -5.28 -8.60 0.84
C ALA A 102 -4.88 -7.47 1.81
N PRO A 103 -3.60 -7.07 1.88
CA PRO A 103 -3.15 -6.05 2.84
C PRO A 103 -3.83 -4.69 2.62
N GLN A 104 -4.33 -4.42 1.41
CA GLN A 104 -5.07 -3.18 1.10
C GLN A 104 -6.46 -3.12 1.74
N LEU A 105 -6.99 -4.26 2.21
CA LEU A 105 -8.28 -4.36 2.90
C LEU A 105 -8.12 -4.41 4.42
N LEU A 106 -6.88 -4.40 4.91
CA LEU A 106 -6.60 -4.42 6.34
C LEU A 106 -6.44 -3.01 6.87
N THR A 107 -6.99 -2.78 8.05
CA THR A 107 -6.76 -1.59 8.85
C THR A 107 -6.03 -1.99 10.12
N LEU A 108 -4.93 -1.30 10.44
CA LEU A 108 -4.22 -1.53 11.71
C LEU A 108 -5.06 -0.97 12.87
N VAL A 109 -5.49 -1.83 13.78
CA VAL A 109 -6.25 -1.45 14.98
C VAL A 109 -5.30 -1.17 16.14
N LYS A 110 -4.35 -2.09 16.37
CA LYS A 110 -3.36 -1.96 17.45
C LYS A 110 -2.07 -2.65 17.07
N ARG A 111 -0.97 -1.92 17.22
CA ARG A 111 0.38 -2.50 17.24
C ARG A 111 0.77 -2.78 18.71
N PRO A 112 0.89 -4.05 19.13
CA PRO A 112 1.47 -4.33 20.43
C PRO A 112 2.94 -3.90 20.41
N LEU A 113 3.34 -3.15 21.45
CA LEU A 113 4.75 -2.80 21.65
C LEU A 113 5.53 -4.10 21.83
N THR A 114 6.46 -4.35 20.92
CA THR A 114 7.42 -5.45 21.06
C THR A 114 8.60 -4.98 21.92
N LEU A 115 9.36 -5.92 22.48
CA LEU A 115 10.58 -5.60 23.24
C LEU A 115 11.59 -4.80 22.39
N GLU A 116 11.56 -4.96 21.07
CA GLU A 116 12.39 -4.24 20.10
C GLU A 116 11.98 -2.75 20.03
N ASP A 117 10.68 -2.45 20.10
CA ASP A 117 10.15 -1.07 20.07
C ASP A 117 10.51 -0.29 21.36
N GLU A 118 10.56 -0.98 22.51
CA GLU A 118 10.96 -0.36 23.79
C GLU A 118 12.48 -0.07 23.84
N VAL A 119 13.30 -0.88 23.16
CA VAL A 119 14.76 -0.64 23.05
C VAL A 119 15.05 0.57 22.15
N GLU A 120 14.41 0.70 20.98
CA GLU A 120 14.55 1.89 20.12
C GLU A 120 14.13 3.18 20.83
N LYS A 121 13.04 3.11 21.60
CA LYS A 121 12.55 4.24 22.41
C LYS A 121 13.54 4.61 23.53
N THR A 122 14.18 3.62 24.14
CA THR A 122 15.19 3.84 25.18
C THR A 122 16.46 4.47 24.60
N ILE A 123 16.91 4.00 23.45
CA ILE A 123 18.08 4.57 22.74
C ILE A 123 17.80 6.01 22.30
N SER A 124 16.61 6.28 21.75
CA SER A 124 16.23 7.63 21.28
C SER A 124 16.12 8.65 22.41
N LYS A 125 15.75 8.20 23.61
CA LYS A 125 15.64 9.03 24.81
C LYS A 125 16.99 9.27 25.51
N SER A 126 18.01 8.46 25.21
CA SER A 126 19.36 8.59 25.77
C SER A 126 20.30 9.52 24.97
N ILE A 127 19.86 10.03 23.81
CA ILE A 127 20.65 10.92 22.93
C ILE A 127 20.27 12.41 23.10
N HIS A 128 19.30 12.73 23.96
CA HIS A 128 18.94 14.11 24.36
C HIS A 128 19.11 14.28 25.87
#